data_AF-A0A1L0BFG5-F1
#
_entry.id   AF-A0A1L0BFG5-F1
#
_cell.length_a   1.000
_cell.length_b   1.000
_cell.length_c   1.000
_cell.angle_alpha   90.00
_cell.angle_beta   90.00
_cell.angle_gamma   90.00
#
_symmetry.space_group_name_H-M   'P 1'
#
loop_
_entity.id
_entity.type
_entity.pdbx_description
1 polymer ?
#
loop_
_entity_poly.entity_id
_entity_poly.type
_entity_poly.pdbx_seq_one_letter_code
_entity_poly.pdbx_strand_id
1 'polypeptide(L)'
;MLRGSRSITVNKKAPKSLKPQQARSLIRRFHILQKNKSSILSRIAKQNPAVTEKNYKSKLSKVYQEEYDKFRVSKTMEQFKVDDSVLMEPMTKMLARIDAEIEQRGGLHVYQMASTVGQNQKRGGDSLKKLVEWFKELDRTSQNALEIGCLSAENAILTSGMFGHIDRIDLNSQSPQILEQNFMERPLPTNGSERYEMISCSLVLNFVPTPKERGEMLKRITSFLKEPKDSHSGTSSLFLVLPLPCITNSRYFNASLLLEVMESLGFKEVKYYEAKKVAYWLYDWKGHHAMKRMPPQKKKELHGGGTRNNFYVDVSGI
;
A
#
# COMPACT_ATOMS: atom_id res chain seq x y z
N MET A 1 -29.58 25.27 -32.99
CA MET A 1 -28.11 25.44 -32.97
C MET A 1 -27.55 24.93 -31.64
N LEU A 2 -27.03 23.72 -31.64
CA LEU A 2 -26.41 23.07 -30.47
C LEU A 2 -25.07 23.76 -30.16
N ARG A 3 -24.92 24.32 -28.96
CA ARG A 3 -23.65 24.86 -28.47
C ARG A 3 -22.70 23.69 -28.15
N GLY A 4 -21.59 23.65 -28.88
CA GLY A 4 -20.56 22.62 -28.73
C GLY A 4 -19.97 22.54 -27.33
N SER A 5 -19.68 21.30 -26.92
CA SER A 5 -19.02 20.93 -25.68
C SER A 5 -17.63 21.57 -25.58
N ARG A 6 -17.39 22.31 -24.48
CA ARG A 6 -16.05 22.78 -24.15
C ARG A 6 -15.21 21.58 -23.70
N SER A 7 -14.30 21.15 -24.56
CA SER A 7 -13.17 20.29 -24.23
C SER A 7 -12.41 20.85 -23.02
N ILE A 8 -12.44 20.14 -21.89
CA ILE A 8 -11.58 20.42 -20.74
C ILE A 8 -10.21 19.84 -21.08
N THR A 9 -9.36 20.67 -21.69
CA THR A 9 -7.94 20.36 -21.84
C THR A 9 -7.32 20.31 -20.44
N VAL A 10 -7.16 19.11 -19.90
CA VAL A 10 -6.49 18.86 -18.62
C VAL A 10 -5.03 19.31 -18.75
N ASN A 11 -4.68 20.36 -18.00
CA ASN A 11 -3.37 20.96 -18.02
C ASN A 11 -2.37 20.02 -17.30
N LYS A 12 -1.54 19.30 -18.06
CA LYS A 12 -0.58 18.26 -17.61
C LYS A 12 0.63 18.78 -16.78
N LYS A 13 0.59 20.00 -16.25
CA LYS A 13 1.71 20.56 -15.47
C LYS A 13 1.26 20.84 -14.04
N ALA A 14 2.01 20.27 -13.09
CA ALA A 14 1.81 20.50 -11.68
C ALA A 14 1.80 22.00 -11.34
N PRO A 15 0.86 22.51 -10.53
CA PRO A 15 0.95 23.85 -10.00
C PRO A 15 2.28 23.98 -9.25
N LYS A 16 3.08 24.99 -9.60
CA LYS A 16 4.41 25.26 -9.04
C LYS A 16 4.44 25.61 -7.54
N SER A 17 3.40 25.31 -6.74
CA SER A 17 3.24 25.93 -5.42
C SER A 17 2.59 25.08 -4.31
N LEU A 18 2.53 23.75 -4.41
CA LEU A 18 2.09 22.96 -3.24
C LEU A 18 3.23 22.90 -2.21
N LYS A 19 3.08 23.62 -1.09
CA LYS A 19 4.10 23.62 -0.03
C LYS A 19 4.21 22.20 0.58
N PRO A 20 5.41 21.73 0.97
CA PRO A 20 5.61 20.37 1.49
C PRO A 20 4.76 20.01 2.72
N GLN A 21 4.46 21.00 3.58
CA GLN A 21 3.56 20.82 4.72
C GLN A 21 2.11 20.61 4.25
N GLN A 22 1.67 21.33 3.22
CA GLN A 22 0.35 21.17 2.62
C GLN A 22 0.23 19.82 1.91
N ALA A 23 1.27 19.40 1.17
CA ALA A 23 1.34 18.06 0.58
C ALA A 23 1.20 16.96 1.64
N ARG A 24 1.97 17.02 2.74
CA ARG A 24 1.87 16.05 3.84
C ARG A 24 0.50 16.05 4.53
N SER A 25 -0.08 17.23 4.74
CA SER A 25 -1.42 17.36 5.33
C SER A 25 -2.49 16.72 4.44
N LEU A 26 -2.39 16.97 3.13
CA LEU A 26 -3.28 16.42 2.12
C LEU A 26 -3.14 14.89 2.03
N ILE A 27 -1.92 14.38 1.96
CA ILE A 27 -1.61 12.95 2.04
C ILE A 27 -2.22 12.35 3.31
N ARG A 28 -1.97 12.92 4.49
CA ARG A 28 -2.49 12.39 5.77
C ARG A 28 -4.02 12.36 5.79
N ARG A 29 -4.69 13.42 5.32
CA ARG A 29 -6.16 13.46 5.28
C ARG A 29 -6.71 12.41 4.32
N PHE A 30 -6.10 12.26 3.14
CA PHE A 30 -6.50 11.24 2.17
C PHE A 30 -6.41 9.82 2.74
N HIS A 31 -5.34 9.52 3.50
CA HIS A 31 -5.19 8.25 4.19
C HIS A 31 -6.28 7.99 5.23
N ILE A 32 -6.63 9.00 6.02
CA ILE A 32 -7.72 8.90 6.99
C ILE A 32 -9.04 8.61 6.28
N LEU A 33 -9.32 9.32 5.18
CA LEU A 33 -10.53 9.14 4.37
C LEU A 33 -10.62 7.74 3.77
N GLN A 34 -9.56 7.25 3.13
CA GLN A 34 -9.54 5.89 2.57
C GLN A 34 -9.73 4.82 3.65
N LYS A 35 -9.02 4.93 4.78
CA LYS A 35 -9.19 3.98 5.89
C LYS A 35 -10.63 3.94 6.39
N ASN A 36 -11.25 5.11 6.56
CA ASN A 36 -12.64 5.20 7.02
C ASN A 36 -13.62 4.65 5.96
N LYS A 37 -13.36 4.92 4.67
CA LYS A 37 -14.12 4.36 3.55
C LYS A 37 -14.13 2.83 3.58
N SER A 38 -12.96 2.18 3.63
CA SER A 38 -12.87 0.71 3.68
C SER A 38 -13.57 0.15 4.93
N SER A 39 -13.41 0.82 6.08
CA SER A 39 -14.05 0.45 7.34
C SER A 39 -15.59 0.53 7.28
N ILE A 40 -16.14 1.54 6.61
CA ILE A 40 -17.59 1.71 6.41
C ILE A 40 -18.11 0.68 5.41
N LEU A 41 -17.45 0.52 4.26
CA LEU A 41 -17.85 -0.45 3.23
C LEU A 41 -17.89 -1.87 3.78
N SER A 42 -16.90 -2.27 4.57
CA SER A 42 -16.90 -3.59 5.22
C SER A 42 -18.11 -3.81 6.13
N ARG A 43 -18.58 -2.77 6.84
CA ARG A 43 -19.77 -2.84 7.71
C ARG A 43 -21.07 -2.84 6.92
N ILE A 44 -21.18 -1.99 5.91
CA ILE A 44 -22.33 -2.01 4.99
C ILE A 44 -22.44 -3.38 4.33
N ALA A 45 -21.34 -3.97 3.87
CA ALA A 45 -21.33 -5.30 3.27
C ALA A 45 -21.76 -6.41 4.25
N LYS A 46 -21.50 -6.27 5.56
CA LYS A 46 -22.01 -7.20 6.58
C LYS A 46 -23.53 -7.12 6.73
N GLN A 47 -24.11 -5.92 6.66
CA GLN A 47 -25.56 -5.70 6.76
C GLN A 47 -26.28 -5.96 5.43
N ASN A 48 -25.61 -5.73 4.31
CA ASN A 48 -26.11 -5.93 2.95
C ASN A 48 -24.99 -6.49 2.05
N PRO A 49 -24.86 -7.83 1.96
CA PRO A 49 -23.81 -8.48 1.16
C PRO A 49 -23.84 -8.18 -0.34
N ALA A 50 -24.94 -7.62 -0.88
CA ALA A 50 -25.01 -7.22 -2.29
C ALA A 50 -24.21 -5.94 -2.59
N VAL A 51 -23.83 -5.18 -1.55
CA VAL A 51 -23.03 -3.96 -1.66
C VAL A 51 -21.54 -4.33 -1.60
N THR A 52 -20.82 -3.95 -2.64
CA THR A 52 -19.38 -4.16 -2.80
C THR A 52 -18.69 -2.84 -3.11
N GLU A 53 -17.37 -2.78 -2.97
CA GLU A 53 -16.57 -1.62 -3.34
C GLU A 53 -16.73 -1.23 -4.82
N LYS A 54 -17.07 -2.18 -5.70
CA LYS A 54 -17.26 -1.95 -7.14
C LYS A 54 -18.64 -1.39 -7.48
N ASN A 55 -19.65 -1.59 -6.65
CA ASN A 55 -21.05 -1.26 -6.98
C ASN A 55 -21.78 -0.39 -5.94
N TYR A 56 -21.14 -0.01 -4.83
CA TYR A 56 -21.85 0.66 -3.74
C TYR A 56 -22.52 1.97 -4.16
N LYS A 57 -21.92 2.74 -5.08
CA LYS A 57 -22.50 4.00 -5.57
C LYS A 57 -23.86 3.79 -6.22
N SER A 58 -24.01 2.74 -7.03
CA SER A 58 -25.29 2.44 -7.68
C SER A 58 -26.29 1.80 -6.71
N LYS A 59 -25.81 0.92 -5.81
CA LYS A 59 -26.65 0.21 -4.85
C LYS A 59 -27.19 1.09 -3.71
N LEU A 60 -26.44 2.11 -3.29
CA LEU A 60 -26.84 3.07 -2.25
C LEU A 60 -27.46 4.36 -2.83
N SER A 61 -27.53 4.43 -4.17
CA SER A 61 -27.70 5.60 -5.02
C SER A 61 -28.50 6.78 -4.47
N LYS A 62 -29.74 6.62 -3.99
CA LYS A 62 -30.56 7.78 -3.60
C LYS A 62 -29.96 8.58 -2.43
N VAL A 63 -29.81 7.93 -1.26
CA VAL A 63 -29.27 8.58 -0.06
C VAL A 63 -27.81 8.97 -0.27
N TYR A 64 -27.05 8.12 -0.96
CA TYR A 64 -25.65 8.38 -1.27
C TYR A 64 -25.50 9.65 -2.12
N GLN A 65 -26.24 9.75 -3.23
CA GLN A 65 -26.12 10.85 -4.18
C GLN A 65 -26.57 12.17 -3.56
N GLU A 66 -27.72 12.17 -2.85
CA GLU A 66 -28.22 13.36 -2.15
C GLU A 66 -27.19 13.93 -1.16
N GLU A 67 -26.54 13.07 -0.37
CA GLU A 67 -25.54 13.53 0.60
C GLU A 67 -24.21 13.93 -0.07
N TYR A 68 -23.82 13.21 -1.13
CA TYR A 68 -22.62 13.51 -1.92
C TYR A 68 -22.69 14.92 -2.52
N ASP A 69 -23.80 15.24 -3.18
CA ASP A 69 -24.02 16.52 -3.85
C ASP A 69 -24.15 17.68 -2.86
N LYS A 70 -24.67 17.41 -1.66
CA LYS A 70 -24.80 18.38 -0.57
C LYS A 70 -23.47 18.68 0.13
N PHE A 71 -22.56 17.73 0.20
CA PHE A 71 -21.33 17.87 0.98
C PHE A 71 -20.42 18.99 0.45
N ARG A 72 -19.85 19.79 1.34
CA ARG A 72 -18.83 20.80 1.00
C ARG A 72 -17.68 20.70 1.98
N VAL A 73 -16.45 20.68 1.45
CA VAL A 73 -15.24 20.62 2.28
C VAL A 73 -15.17 21.85 3.18
N SER A 74 -15.14 21.61 4.49
CA SER A 74 -14.97 22.66 5.50
C SER A 74 -13.51 22.75 5.98
N LYS A 75 -13.16 23.86 6.66
CA LYS A 75 -11.86 23.99 7.34
C LYS A 75 -11.71 22.99 8.50
N THR A 76 -12.81 22.58 9.12
CA THR A 76 -12.83 21.60 10.19
C THR A 76 -12.87 20.20 9.61
N MET A 77 -11.89 19.37 9.98
CA MET A 77 -11.83 17.98 9.53
C MET A 77 -12.89 17.15 10.25
N GLU A 78 -13.88 16.66 9.52
CA GLU A 78 -14.87 15.72 10.05
C GLU A 78 -14.15 14.44 10.51
N GLN A 79 -14.48 13.98 11.73
CA GLN A 79 -14.02 12.70 12.26
C GLN A 79 -15.13 11.68 12.03
N PHE A 80 -14.85 10.68 11.20
CA PHE A 80 -15.77 9.57 10.99
C PHE A 80 -15.51 8.51 12.05
N LYS A 81 -16.41 8.42 13.05
CA LYS A 81 -16.43 7.33 14.03
C LYS A 81 -17.60 6.42 13.69
N VAL A 82 -17.31 5.13 13.53
CA VAL A 82 -18.33 4.13 13.19
C VAL A 82 -18.11 2.94 14.10
N ASP A 83 -19.11 2.66 14.92
CA ASP A 83 -19.26 1.40 15.64
C ASP A 83 -20.31 0.52 14.96
N ASP A 84 -20.47 -0.70 15.44
CA ASP A 84 -21.35 -1.69 14.82
C ASP A 84 -22.85 -1.44 15.11
N SER A 85 -23.18 -0.47 15.96
CA SER A 85 -24.56 -0.06 16.27
C SER A 85 -25.12 0.97 15.29
N VAL A 86 -24.27 1.56 14.45
CA VAL A 86 -24.67 2.57 13.48
C VAL A 86 -25.52 1.95 12.36
N LEU A 87 -26.68 2.55 12.09
CA LEU A 87 -27.59 2.13 11.02
C LEU A 87 -26.96 2.34 9.62
N MET A 88 -27.47 1.59 8.63
CA MET A 88 -26.95 1.60 7.26
C MET A 88 -27.05 2.97 6.57
N GLU A 89 -28.12 3.72 6.83
CA GLU A 89 -28.33 5.05 6.23
C GLU A 89 -27.28 6.09 6.70
N PRO A 90 -27.01 6.28 8.02
CA PRO A 90 -25.88 7.08 8.48
C PRO A 90 -24.53 6.67 7.90
N MET A 91 -24.25 5.36 7.81
CA MET A 91 -23.01 4.85 7.18
C MET A 91 -22.93 5.23 5.70
N THR A 92 -24.04 5.13 4.97
CA THR A 92 -24.15 5.56 3.57
C THR A 92 -23.87 7.05 3.41
N LYS A 93 -24.43 7.89 4.29
CA LYS A 93 -24.17 9.33 4.30
C LYS A 93 -22.69 9.63 4.57
N MET A 94 -22.08 8.97 5.56
CA MET A 94 -20.64 9.13 5.84
C MET A 94 -19.78 8.72 4.65
N LEU A 95 -20.13 7.62 3.97
CA LEU A 95 -19.42 7.15 2.77
C LEU A 95 -19.50 8.18 1.63
N ALA A 96 -20.68 8.77 1.40
CA ALA A 96 -20.88 9.84 0.43
C ALA A 96 -20.03 11.08 0.73
N ARG A 97 -19.99 11.52 1.99
CA ARG A 97 -19.15 12.67 2.42
C ARG A 97 -17.66 12.40 2.22
N ILE A 98 -17.20 11.18 2.51
CA ILE A 98 -15.80 10.79 2.30
C ILE A 98 -15.43 10.87 0.81
N ASP A 99 -16.25 10.32 -0.07
CA ASP A 99 -15.99 10.35 -1.51
C ASP A 99 -16.04 11.78 -2.05
N ALA A 100 -17.01 12.59 -1.62
CA ALA A 100 -17.12 14.00 -2.01
C ALA A 100 -15.93 14.83 -1.51
N GLU A 101 -15.43 14.57 -0.29
CA GLU A 101 -14.22 15.22 0.23
C GLU A 101 -12.97 14.85 -0.59
N ILE A 102 -12.84 13.57 -0.98
CA ILE A 102 -11.76 13.10 -1.84
C ILE A 102 -11.77 13.87 -3.17
N GLU A 103 -12.93 13.96 -3.83
CA GLU A 103 -13.07 14.66 -5.11
C GLU A 103 -12.79 16.16 -4.98
N GLN A 104 -13.42 16.85 -4.02
CA GLN A 104 -13.27 18.29 -3.82
C GLN A 104 -11.85 18.72 -3.42
N ARG A 105 -11.05 17.80 -2.85
CA ARG A 105 -9.61 18.03 -2.58
C ARG A 105 -8.71 17.80 -3.79
N GLY A 106 -9.29 17.59 -4.97
CA GLY A 106 -8.59 17.37 -6.24
C GLY A 106 -8.44 15.90 -6.62
N GLY A 107 -9.19 15.01 -5.96
CA GLY A 107 -9.23 13.59 -6.25
C GLY A 107 -7.91 12.88 -6.03
N LEU A 108 -7.84 11.68 -6.60
CA LEU A 108 -6.67 10.80 -6.51
C LEU A 108 -5.43 11.40 -7.19
N HIS A 109 -5.62 12.21 -8.23
CA HIS A 109 -4.53 12.88 -8.96
C HIS A 109 -3.76 13.88 -8.09
N VAL A 110 -4.45 14.78 -7.38
CA VAL A 110 -3.76 15.75 -6.49
C VAL A 110 -3.06 15.06 -5.32
N TYR A 111 -3.65 13.96 -4.83
CA TYR A 111 -2.98 13.08 -3.86
C TYR A 111 -1.68 12.47 -4.41
N GLN A 112 -1.72 11.87 -5.61
CA GLN A 112 -0.55 11.27 -6.26
C GLN A 112 0.55 12.30 -6.45
N MET A 113 0.22 13.49 -6.98
CA MET A 113 1.17 14.59 -7.14
C MET A 113 1.80 15.02 -5.81
N ALA A 114 1.00 15.11 -4.74
CA ALA A 114 1.51 15.43 -3.42
C ALA A 114 2.49 14.36 -2.92
N SER A 115 2.24 13.09 -3.21
CA SER A 115 3.12 11.96 -2.91
C SER A 115 4.46 12.07 -3.66
N THR A 116 4.43 12.36 -4.97
CA THR A 116 5.63 12.59 -5.78
C THR A 116 6.47 13.77 -5.25
N VAL A 117 5.82 14.87 -4.85
CA VAL A 117 6.50 16.03 -4.23
C VAL A 117 7.13 15.66 -2.88
N GLY A 118 6.53 14.72 -2.14
CA GLY A 118 7.07 14.16 -0.90
C GLY A 118 8.33 13.31 -1.11
N GLN A 119 8.45 12.66 -2.27
CA GLN A 119 9.55 11.75 -2.65
C GLN A 119 10.72 12.43 -3.37
N ASN A 120 10.60 13.71 -3.75
CA ASN A 120 11.69 14.46 -4.38
C ASN A 120 13.03 14.27 -3.66
N GLN A 121 14.12 14.11 -4.42
CA GLN A 121 15.46 13.65 -4.00
C GLN A 121 16.01 14.28 -2.70
N LYS A 122 15.55 15.47 -2.31
CA LYS A 122 15.93 16.13 -1.04
C LYS A 122 15.23 15.59 0.21
N ARG A 123 14.23 14.69 0.12
CA ARG A 123 13.28 14.43 1.24
C ARG A 123 12.77 13.00 1.46
N GLY A 124 12.99 12.07 0.52
CA GLY A 124 12.60 10.65 0.66
C GLY A 124 13.68 9.68 0.20
N GLY A 125 14.41 10.05 -0.86
CA GLY A 125 15.44 9.20 -1.45
C GLY A 125 14.82 8.01 -2.17
N ASP A 126 15.51 7.53 -3.20
CA ASP A 126 15.19 6.26 -3.82
C ASP A 126 15.58 5.13 -2.87
N SER A 127 14.60 4.51 -2.22
CA SER A 127 14.82 3.42 -1.25
C SER A 127 15.55 2.23 -1.88
N LEU A 128 15.43 2.05 -3.19
CA LEU A 128 16.08 0.98 -3.93
C LEU A 128 17.59 1.18 -4.01
N LYS A 129 18.13 2.36 -3.69
CA LYS A 129 19.58 2.53 -3.50
C LYS A 129 20.10 1.63 -2.39
N LYS A 130 19.32 1.43 -1.32
CA LYS A 130 19.70 0.52 -0.22
C LYS A 130 19.63 -0.93 -0.66
N LEU A 131 18.67 -1.29 -1.52
CA LEU A 131 18.61 -2.61 -2.14
C LEU A 131 19.85 -2.88 -3.01
N VAL A 132 20.21 -1.93 -3.89
CA VAL A 132 21.41 -2.02 -4.73
C VAL A 132 22.68 -2.10 -3.89
N GLU A 133 22.81 -1.29 -2.83
CA GLU A 133 23.92 -1.36 -1.88
C GLU A 133 24.06 -2.77 -1.28
N TRP A 134 22.98 -3.33 -0.74
CA TRP A 134 23.01 -4.67 -0.15
C TRP A 134 23.25 -5.79 -1.14
N PHE A 135 22.73 -5.69 -2.37
CA PHE A 135 23.03 -6.67 -3.42
C PHE A 135 24.51 -6.66 -3.78
N LYS A 136 25.17 -5.49 -3.80
CA LYS A 136 26.63 -5.40 -4.03
C LYS A 136 27.41 -6.02 -2.88
N GLU A 137 27.04 -5.72 -1.64
CA GLU A 137 27.70 -6.29 -0.45
C GLU A 137 27.58 -7.82 -0.38
N LEU A 138 26.48 -8.38 -0.90
CA LEU A 138 26.21 -9.82 -0.89
C LEU A 138 26.69 -10.53 -2.16
N ASP A 139 27.29 -9.81 -3.11
CA ASP A 139 27.68 -10.30 -4.44
C ASP A 139 26.51 -11.02 -5.16
N ARG A 140 25.33 -10.38 -5.16
CA ARG A 140 24.09 -10.93 -5.72
C ARG A 140 23.66 -10.18 -6.97
N THR A 141 23.09 -10.92 -7.91
CA THR A 141 22.32 -10.37 -9.03
C THR A 141 20.96 -11.05 -9.08
N SER A 142 20.03 -10.46 -9.81
CA SER A 142 18.69 -11.03 -10.03
C SER A 142 18.35 -10.98 -11.51
N GLN A 143 17.89 -12.10 -12.06
CA GLN A 143 17.48 -12.17 -13.47
C GLN A 143 16.18 -11.43 -13.73
N ASN A 144 15.28 -11.40 -12.73
CA ASN A 144 14.05 -10.64 -12.82
C ASN A 144 13.52 -10.15 -11.48
N ALA A 145 12.92 -8.95 -11.50
CA ALA A 145 12.33 -8.32 -10.34
C ALA A 145 10.91 -7.82 -10.59
N LEU A 146 10.11 -7.77 -9.54
CA LEU A 146 8.83 -7.06 -9.50
C LEU A 146 8.91 -5.92 -8.49
N GLU A 147 8.68 -4.69 -8.93
CA GLU A 147 8.54 -3.53 -8.06
C GLU A 147 7.06 -3.20 -7.87
N ILE A 148 6.57 -3.42 -6.65
CA ILE A 148 5.21 -3.05 -6.23
C ILE A 148 5.23 -1.61 -5.73
N GLY A 149 4.35 -0.76 -6.26
CA GLY A 149 4.23 0.64 -5.87
C GLY A 149 5.30 1.53 -6.50
N CYS A 150 5.68 1.23 -7.75
CA CYS A 150 6.71 1.97 -8.47
C CYS A 150 6.22 3.40 -8.77
N LEU A 151 6.99 4.40 -8.34
CA LEU A 151 6.63 5.82 -8.54
C LEU A 151 7.50 6.52 -9.59
N SER A 152 8.59 5.90 -10.04
CA SER A 152 9.59 6.49 -10.93
C SER A 152 10.04 5.47 -11.96
N ALA A 153 10.09 5.88 -13.23
CA ALA A 153 10.67 5.07 -14.29
C ALA A 153 12.20 5.15 -14.31
N GLU A 154 12.79 5.97 -13.45
CA GLU A 154 14.21 6.19 -13.29
C GLU A 154 14.58 5.99 -11.81
N ASN A 155 14.86 4.75 -11.43
CA ASN A 155 15.25 4.36 -10.08
C ASN A 155 16.50 3.46 -10.08
N ALA A 156 17.06 3.22 -8.90
CA ALA A 156 18.39 2.68 -8.73
C ALA A 156 18.52 1.25 -9.24
N ILE A 157 17.47 0.43 -9.11
CA ILE A 157 17.51 -0.96 -9.60
C ILE A 157 17.63 -0.99 -11.13
N LEU A 158 16.93 -0.11 -11.85
CA LEU A 158 16.98 0.00 -13.31
C LEU A 158 18.36 0.42 -13.83
N THR A 159 19.02 1.34 -13.12
CA THR A 159 20.32 1.88 -13.56
C THR A 159 21.52 1.10 -13.01
N SER A 160 21.32 0.14 -12.11
CA SER A 160 22.42 -0.55 -11.41
C SER A 160 23.15 -1.59 -12.26
N GLY A 161 22.52 -2.14 -13.30
CA GLY A 161 23.01 -3.29 -14.05
C GLY A 161 22.95 -4.64 -13.30
N MET A 162 22.37 -4.68 -12.09
CA MET A 162 22.33 -5.88 -11.24
C MET A 162 21.03 -6.69 -11.36
N PHE A 163 20.03 -6.11 -12.01
CA PHE A 163 18.70 -6.66 -12.19
C PHE A 163 18.41 -6.74 -13.69
N GLY A 164 18.00 -7.91 -14.16
CA GLY A 164 17.65 -8.15 -15.57
C GLY A 164 16.31 -7.52 -15.93
N HIS A 165 15.28 -8.35 -16.08
CA HIS A 165 13.93 -7.86 -16.40
C HIS A 165 13.22 -7.31 -15.16
N ILE A 166 12.64 -6.10 -15.24
CA ILE A 166 11.93 -5.49 -14.10
C ILE A 166 10.50 -5.15 -14.51
N ASP A 167 9.54 -5.85 -13.92
CA ASP A 167 8.14 -5.46 -13.94
C ASP A 167 7.89 -4.38 -12.89
N ARG A 168 7.25 -3.28 -13.30
CA ARG A 168 6.96 -2.13 -12.45
C ARG A 168 5.46 -1.93 -12.42
N ILE A 169 4.86 -2.05 -11.25
CA ILE A 169 3.41 -1.86 -11.08
C ILE A 169 3.12 -0.77 -10.06
N ASP A 170 2.04 -0.05 -10.29
CA ASP A 170 1.47 0.88 -9.32
C ASP A 170 -0.05 0.89 -9.46
N LEU A 171 -0.78 1.17 -8.38
CA LEU A 171 -2.25 1.28 -8.43
C LEU A 171 -2.74 2.45 -9.29
N ASN A 172 -1.83 3.38 -9.61
CA ASN A 172 -2.11 4.78 -9.86
C ASN A 172 -1.00 5.40 -10.72
N SER A 173 -0.63 4.69 -11.78
CA SER A 173 0.59 4.97 -12.54
C SER A 173 0.59 6.38 -13.14
N GLN A 174 1.71 7.09 -12.95
CA GLN A 174 1.93 8.42 -13.54
C GLN A 174 2.85 8.37 -14.77
N SER A 175 3.28 7.18 -15.20
CA SER A 175 4.21 6.99 -16.30
C SER A 175 3.76 5.82 -17.18
N PRO A 176 3.79 5.95 -18.52
CA PRO A 176 3.48 4.83 -19.41
C PRO A 176 4.45 3.65 -19.26
N GLN A 177 5.60 3.87 -18.62
CA GLN A 177 6.60 2.85 -18.34
C GLN A 177 6.28 2.01 -17.09
N ILE A 178 5.28 2.40 -16.31
CA ILE A 178 4.83 1.72 -15.09
C ILE A 178 3.42 1.21 -15.37
N LEU A 179 3.22 -0.09 -15.21
CA LEU A 179 1.94 -0.72 -15.43
C LEU A 179 0.96 -0.33 -14.31
N GLU A 180 -0.17 0.27 -14.67
CA GLU A 180 -1.25 0.50 -13.71
C GLU A 180 -1.93 -0.84 -13.38
N GLN A 181 -1.70 -1.36 -12.16
CA GLN A 181 -2.23 -2.64 -11.73
C GLN A 181 -2.30 -2.74 -10.21
N ASN A 182 -3.39 -3.34 -9.73
CA ASN A 182 -3.52 -3.77 -8.34
C ASN A 182 -2.82 -5.12 -8.10
N PHE A 183 -1.77 -5.14 -7.29
CA PHE A 183 -1.05 -6.37 -6.94
C PHE A 183 -1.97 -7.45 -6.32
N MET A 184 -2.94 -7.04 -5.50
CA MET A 184 -3.87 -7.97 -4.85
C MET A 184 -4.83 -8.64 -5.86
N GLU A 185 -5.05 -8.01 -7.02
CA GLU A 185 -5.87 -8.54 -8.12
C GLU A 185 -5.03 -9.10 -9.29
N ARG A 186 -3.70 -8.95 -9.27
CA ARG A 186 -2.80 -9.50 -10.30
C ARG A 186 -3.01 -11.02 -10.38
N PRO A 187 -3.25 -11.63 -11.55
CA PRO A 187 -3.41 -13.08 -11.67
C PRO A 187 -2.25 -13.85 -11.04
N LEU A 188 -2.54 -14.97 -10.37
CA LEU A 188 -1.49 -15.82 -9.80
C LEU A 188 -0.65 -16.43 -10.94
N PRO A 189 0.68 -16.58 -10.74
CA PRO A 189 1.54 -17.19 -11.74
C PRO A 189 1.09 -18.61 -12.09
N THR A 190 0.89 -18.88 -13.38
CA THR A 190 0.51 -20.21 -13.88
C THR A 190 1.72 -21.13 -14.05
N ASN A 191 2.91 -20.56 -14.19
CA ASN A 191 4.17 -21.27 -14.40
C ASN A 191 5.36 -20.50 -13.80
N GLY A 192 6.55 -21.11 -13.86
CA GLY A 192 7.77 -20.55 -13.24
C GLY A 192 8.31 -19.28 -13.89
N SER A 193 7.96 -19.00 -15.16
CA SER A 193 8.45 -17.81 -15.88
C SER A 193 7.77 -16.51 -15.42
N GLU A 194 6.56 -16.63 -14.85
CA GLU A 194 5.76 -15.52 -14.31
C GLU A 194 6.13 -15.18 -12.85
N ARG A 195 7.20 -15.79 -12.33
CA ARG A 195 7.70 -15.61 -10.96
C ARG A 195 9.03 -14.86 -10.96
N TYR A 196 9.33 -14.19 -9.86
CA TYR A 196 10.46 -13.28 -9.72
C TYR A 196 11.49 -13.81 -8.73
N GLU A 197 12.75 -13.49 -8.97
CA GLU A 197 13.83 -13.70 -8.00
C GLU A 197 13.87 -12.58 -6.96
N MET A 198 13.43 -11.38 -7.33
CA MET A 198 13.38 -10.24 -6.41
C MET A 198 12.00 -9.58 -6.43
N ILE A 199 11.41 -9.36 -5.26
CA ILE A 199 10.22 -8.50 -5.14
C ILE A 199 10.55 -7.31 -4.23
N SER A 200 10.34 -6.10 -4.73
CA SER A 200 10.40 -4.87 -3.93
C SER A 200 8.99 -4.47 -3.50
N CYS A 201 8.80 -4.32 -2.19
CA CYS A 201 7.58 -3.82 -1.56
C CYS A 201 7.97 -2.66 -0.61
N SER A 202 8.36 -1.53 -1.21
CA SER A 202 8.86 -0.38 -0.47
C SER A 202 7.74 0.61 -0.17
N LEU A 203 7.40 0.80 1.11
CA LEU A 203 6.36 1.74 1.57
C LEU A 203 4.96 1.47 0.98
N VAL A 204 4.67 0.23 0.61
CA VAL A 204 3.35 -0.18 0.07
C VAL A 204 2.48 -0.81 1.15
N LEU A 205 3.02 -1.77 1.91
CA LEU A 205 2.26 -2.53 2.91
C LEU A 205 1.56 -1.63 3.95
N ASN A 206 2.17 -0.49 4.31
CA ASN A 206 1.59 0.49 5.22
C ASN A 206 0.33 1.21 4.69
N PHE A 207 0.03 1.08 3.40
CA PHE A 207 -1.17 1.66 2.77
C PHE A 207 -2.29 0.65 2.55
N VAL A 208 -2.02 -0.64 2.72
CA VAL A 208 -3.07 -1.67 2.64
C VAL A 208 -4.06 -1.45 3.79
N PRO A 209 -5.39 -1.40 3.55
CA PRO A 209 -6.35 -0.80 4.49
C PRO A 209 -6.50 -1.60 5.79
N THR A 210 -6.67 -2.92 5.69
CA THR A 210 -6.96 -3.77 6.84
C THR A 210 -5.76 -4.61 7.28
N PRO A 211 -5.68 -5.00 8.56
CA PRO A 211 -4.65 -5.93 9.02
C PRO A 211 -4.63 -7.26 8.29
N LYS A 212 -5.82 -7.79 7.98
CA LYS A 212 -5.99 -9.04 7.26
C LYS A 212 -5.42 -8.92 5.84
N GLU A 213 -5.81 -7.90 5.09
CA GLU A 213 -5.28 -7.67 3.73
C GLU A 213 -3.76 -7.47 3.73
N ARG A 214 -3.16 -6.89 4.79
CA ARG A 214 -1.70 -6.81 4.94
C ARG A 214 -1.07 -8.19 5.04
N GLY A 215 -1.64 -9.08 5.85
CA GLY A 215 -1.19 -10.47 5.93
C GLY A 215 -1.35 -11.20 4.60
N GLU A 216 -2.52 -11.05 3.97
CA GLU A 216 -2.79 -11.64 2.65
C GLU A 216 -1.83 -11.12 1.58
N MET A 217 -1.44 -9.85 1.62
CA MET A 217 -0.44 -9.29 0.70
C MET A 217 0.93 -9.95 0.87
N LEU A 218 1.40 -10.10 2.12
CA LEU A 218 2.67 -10.78 2.39
C LEU A 218 2.63 -12.25 1.97
N LYS A 219 1.52 -12.96 2.25
CA LYS A 219 1.31 -14.33 1.76
C LYS A 219 1.31 -14.38 0.23
N ARG A 220 0.60 -13.45 -0.41
CA ARG A 220 0.52 -13.39 -1.88
C ARG A 220 1.89 -13.19 -2.52
N ILE A 221 2.78 -12.39 -1.92
CA ILE A 221 4.16 -12.20 -2.39
C ILE A 221 4.89 -13.54 -2.55
N THR A 222 4.69 -14.52 -1.64
CA THR A 222 5.34 -15.84 -1.76
C THR A 222 4.89 -16.60 -3.01
N SER A 223 3.65 -16.37 -3.47
CA SER A 223 3.13 -16.97 -4.70
C SER A 223 3.74 -16.38 -5.98
N PHE A 224 4.42 -15.23 -5.89
CA PHE A 224 5.11 -14.59 -7.03
C PHE A 224 6.63 -14.77 -6.98
N LEU A 225 7.18 -15.34 -5.92
CA LEU A 225 8.60 -15.67 -5.86
C LEU A 225 8.88 -17.00 -6.55
N LYS A 226 10.05 -17.11 -7.19
CA LYS A 226 10.56 -18.39 -7.68
C LYS A 226 10.85 -19.30 -6.48
N GLU A 227 10.64 -20.60 -6.63
CA GLU A 227 11.13 -21.54 -5.62
C GLU A 227 12.66 -21.45 -5.57
N PRO A 228 13.26 -21.29 -4.36
CA PRO A 228 14.70 -21.33 -4.23
C PRO A 228 15.21 -22.68 -4.72
N LYS A 229 16.27 -22.67 -5.51
CA LYS A 229 16.94 -23.91 -5.91
C LYS A 229 17.86 -24.36 -4.77
N ASP A 230 18.06 -25.66 -4.62
CA ASP A 230 18.99 -26.25 -3.63
C ASP A 230 20.46 -25.83 -3.86
N SER A 231 20.76 -25.20 -5.00
CA SER A 231 22.09 -24.73 -5.39
C SER A 231 22.22 -23.21 -5.22
N HIS A 232 23.44 -22.78 -4.91
CA HIS A 232 23.85 -21.41 -4.56
C HIS A 232 23.51 -20.33 -5.62
N SER A 233 23.00 -20.71 -6.80
CA SER A 233 22.61 -19.80 -7.88
C SER A 233 21.10 -19.55 -7.91
N GLY A 234 20.63 -18.56 -7.14
CA GLY A 234 19.27 -18.04 -7.24
C GLY A 234 18.56 -18.03 -5.89
N THR A 235 18.77 -16.96 -5.12
CA THR A 235 18.00 -16.71 -3.92
C THR A 235 16.79 -15.85 -4.25
N SER A 236 15.60 -16.34 -3.93
CA SER A 236 14.38 -15.54 -4.02
C SER A 236 14.31 -14.60 -2.83
N SER A 237 14.25 -13.29 -3.09
CA SER A 237 14.34 -12.28 -2.04
C SER A 237 13.17 -11.30 -2.05
N LEU A 238 12.86 -10.75 -0.87
CA LEU A 238 11.91 -9.65 -0.68
C LEU A 238 12.63 -8.47 -0.04
N PHE A 239 12.47 -7.29 -0.65
CA PHE A 239 12.91 -6.02 -0.09
C PHE A 239 11.68 -5.30 0.45
N LEU A 240 11.62 -5.17 1.77
CA LEU A 240 10.50 -4.55 2.46
C LEU A 240 10.95 -3.24 3.08
N VAL A 241 10.16 -2.19 2.92
CA VAL A 241 10.38 -0.90 3.62
C VAL A 241 9.10 -0.47 4.29
N LEU A 242 9.16 -0.16 5.57
CA LEU A 242 8.03 0.36 6.34
C LEU A 242 8.39 1.69 7.01
N PRO A 243 7.41 2.60 7.19
CA PRO A 243 7.57 3.70 8.13
C PRO A 243 7.94 3.16 9.51
N LEU A 244 8.98 3.70 10.13
CA LEU A 244 9.44 3.27 11.45
C LEU A 244 8.32 3.27 12.50
N PRO A 245 7.38 4.24 12.52
CA PRO A 245 6.25 4.21 13.44
C PRO A 245 5.35 2.97 13.34
N CYS A 246 5.36 2.23 12.22
CA CYS A 246 4.62 0.96 12.10
C CYS A 246 5.10 -0.09 13.10
N ILE A 247 6.38 -0.06 13.48
CA ILE A 247 7.01 -1.04 14.38
C ILE A 247 7.49 -0.44 15.71
N THR A 248 7.67 0.88 15.81
CA THR A 248 8.10 1.52 17.07
C THR A 248 6.99 2.31 17.79
N ASN A 249 5.89 2.61 17.10
CA ASN A 249 4.80 3.44 17.64
C ASN A 249 3.40 2.85 17.41
N SER A 250 3.30 1.57 17.07
CA SER A 250 2.01 0.89 17.00
C SER A 250 1.60 0.35 18.38
N ARG A 251 0.30 0.42 18.68
CA ARG A 251 -0.30 -0.20 19.87
C ARG A 251 -0.24 -1.74 19.82
N TYR A 252 -0.25 -2.32 18.62
CA TYR A 252 -0.50 -3.74 18.40
C TYR A 252 0.60 -4.45 17.63
N PHE A 253 1.66 -3.75 17.23
CA PHE A 253 2.68 -4.31 16.35
C PHE A 253 4.08 -3.77 16.68
N ASN A 254 5.09 -4.61 16.49
CA ASN A 254 6.49 -4.26 16.70
C ASN A 254 7.41 -5.05 15.76
N ALA A 255 8.72 -4.83 15.85
CA ALA A 255 9.69 -5.54 15.03
C ALA A 255 9.70 -7.06 15.30
N SER A 256 9.53 -7.49 16.55
CA SER A 256 9.47 -8.91 16.91
C SER A 256 8.28 -9.63 16.28
N LEU A 257 7.08 -9.03 16.32
CA LEU A 257 5.91 -9.58 15.63
C LEU A 257 6.07 -9.58 14.10
N LEU A 258 6.75 -8.57 13.53
CA LEU A 258 7.08 -8.60 12.11
C LEU A 258 8.00 -9.79 11.79
N LEU A 259 9.04 -10.03 12.60
CA LEU A 259 9.91 -11.19 12.43
C LEU A 259 9.13 -12.51 12.49
N GLU A 260 8.28 -12.71 13.50
CA GLU A 260 7.42 -13.90 13.61
C GLU A 260 6.54 -14.10 12.37
N VAL A 261 5.92 -13.02 11.87
CA VAL A 261 5.12 -13.04 10.65
C VAL A 261 5.97 -13.46 9.45
N MET A 262 7.14 -12.85 9.25
CA MET A 262 8.00 -13.12 8.11
C MET A 262 8.55 -14.56 8.15
N GLU A 263 8.98 -15.04 9.32
CA GLU A 263 9.44 -16.42 9.51
C GLU A 263 8.34 -17.44 9.24
N SER A 264 7.09 -17.17 9.65
CA SER A 264 5.95 -18.04 9.34
C SER A 264 5.68 -18.16 7.83
N LEU A 265 6.00 -17.12 7.06
CA LEU A 265 5.90 -17.10 5.60
C LEU A 265 7.14 -17.68 4.90
N GLY A 266 8.07 -18.27 5.66
CA GLY A 266 9.29 -18.87 5.13
C GLY A 266 10.38 -17.86 4.78
N PHE A 267 10.28 -16.61 5.22
CA PHE A 267 11.33 -15.61 5.03
C PHE A 267 12.36 -15.67 6.15
N LYS A 268 13.63 -15.50 5.78
CA LYS A 268 14.76 -15.33 6.69
C LYS A 268 15.33 -13.92 6.49
N GLU A 269 15.50 -13.17 7.58
CA GLU A 269 16.16 -11.86 7.52
C GLU A 269 17.65 -12.01 7.15
N VAL A 270 18.10 -11.18 6.20
CA VAL A 270 19.49 -11.13 5.72
C VAL A 270 20.15 -9.81 6.07
N LYS A 271 19.41 -8.71 5.88
CA LYS A 271 19.84 -7.36 6.21
C LYS A 271 18.69 -6.60 6.85
N TYR A 272 19.04 -5.76 7.83
CA TYR A 272 18.16 -4.80 8.46
C TYR A 272 18.88 -3.45 8.53
N TYR A 273 18.14 -2.37 8.30
CA TYR A 273 18.64 -1.02 8.56
C TYR A 273 17.51 -0.11 9.01
N GLU A 274 17.73 0.60 10.12
CA GLU A 274 16.82 1.60 10.63
C GLU A 274 17.33 3.01 10.29
N ALA A 275 16.54 3.76 9.54
CA ALA A 275 16.76 5.19 9.32
C ALA A 275 15.83 6.01 10.22
N LYS A 276 16.00 7.34 10.23
CA LYS A 276 15.24 8.27 11.08
C LYS A 276 13.70 8.16 10.98
N LYS A 277 13.16 7.63 9.87
CA LYS A 277 11.70 7.60 9.61
C LYS A 277 11.19 6.29 9.05
N VAL A 278 12.07 5.43 8.56
CA VAL A 278 11.73 4.20 7.85
C VAL A 278 12.73 3.13 8.25
N ALA A 279 12.29 1.88 8.20
CA ALA A 279 13.12 0.71 8.37
C ALA A 279 13.11 -0.11 7.09
N TYR A 280 14.25 -0.72 6.78
CA TYR A 280 14.51 -1.48 5.58
C TYR A 280 14.86 -2.91 5.96
N TRP A 281 14.37 -3.87 5.19
CA TRP A 281 14.71 -5.27 5.33
C TRP A 281 15.00 -5.87 3.96
N LEU A 282 15.98 -6.77 3.94
CA LEU A 282 16.15 -7.75 2.89
C LEU A 282 15.92 -9.13 3.49
N TYR A 283 14.97 -9.86 2.92
CA TYR A 283 14.65 -11.22 3.29
C TYR A 283 15.00 -12.18 2.17
N ASP A 284 15.51 -13.35 2.54
CA ASP A 284 15.57 -14.52 1.66
C ASP A 284 14.39 -15.42 1.95
N TRP A 285 13.62 -15.75 0.92
CA TRP A 285 12.56 -16.72 1.02
C TRP A 285 13.12 -18.13 0.89
N LYS A 286 12.66 -19.03 1.77
CA LYS A 286 13.09 -20.42 1.84
C LYS A 286 12.10 -21.36 1.14
N GLY A 287 11.16 -20.83 0.36
CA GLY A 287 10.21 -21.64 -0.41
C GLY A 287 9.00 -22.09 0.42
N HIS A 288 8.03 -22.73 -0.25
CA HIS A 288 6.77 -23.12 0.41
C HIS A 288 6.99 -24.16 1.52
N HIS A 289 8.01 -25.01 1.40
CA HIS A 289 8.30 -26.05 2.40
C HIS A 289 8.68 -25.47 3.78
N ALA A 290 9.20 -24.24 3.82
CA ALA A 290 9.57 -23.55 5.05
C ALA A 290 8.41 -22.76 5.68
N MET A 291 7.29 -22.61 4.99
CA MET A 291 6.12 -21.90 5.49
C MET A 291 5.46 -22.68 6.63
N LYS A 292 5.01 -21.97 7.66
CA LYS A 292 4.37 -22.52 8.85
C LYS A 292 3.09 -21.76 9.13
N ARG A 293 2.03 -22.50 9.44
CA ARG A 293 0.77 -21.89 9.86
C ARG A 293 0.95 -21.25 11.23
N MET A 294 0.61 -19.97 11.32
CA MET A 294 0.57 -19.26 12.60
C MET A 294 -0.69 -19.66 13.37
N PRO A 295 -0.59 -19.94 14.69
CA PRO A 295 -1.78 -20.11 15.51
C PRO A 295 -2.58 -18.80 15.52
N PRO A 296 -3.91 -18.84 15.68
CA PRO A 296 -4.72 -17.63 15.81
C PRO A 296 -4.18 -16.76 16.94
N GLN A 297 -3.73 -15.54 16.62
CA GLN A 297 -3.24 -14.61 17.64
C GLN A 297 -4.36 -13.67 18.05
N LYS A 298 -4.63 -13.60 19.37
CA LYS A 298 -5.46 -12.52 19.90
C LYS A 298 -4.69 -11.23 19.77
N LYS A 299 -5.30 -10.23 19.14
CA LYS A 299 -4.75 -8.88 19.01
C LYS A 299 -4.52 -8.27 20.40
N LYS A 300 -3.28 -8.36 20.89
CA LYS A 300 -2.86 -7.88 22.21
C LYS A 300 -2.29 -6.48 22.09
N GLU A 301 -2.65 -5.63 23.04
CA GLU A 301 -1.98 -4.34 23.20
C GLU A 301 -0.55 -4.56 23.73
N LEU A 302 0.43 -4.18 22.92
CA LEU A 302 1.86 -4.26 23.25
C LEU A 302 2.37 -2.97 23.87
N HIS A 303 1.84 -1.84 23.39
CA HIS A 303 2.29 -0.51 23.79
C HIS A 303 1.09 0.38 24.11
N GLY A 304 1.00 0.79 25.39
CA GLY A 304 0.00 1.75 25.85
C GLY A 304 0.21 3.17 25.31
N GLY A 305 -0.85 3.97 25.33
CA GLY A 305 -0.81 5.42 25.12
C GLY A 305 -1.73 5.95 24.01
N GLY A 306 -2.21 7.19 24.19
CA GLY A 306 -3.15 7.85 23.28
C GLY A 306 -2.55 8.30 21.94
N THR A 307 -1.23 8.43 21.84
CA THR A 307 -0.51 8.89 20.63
C THR A 307 -0.04 7.74 19.72
N ARG A 308 -0.33 6.49 20.10
CA ARG A 308 0.04 5.29 19.33
C ARG A 308 -0.84 5.13 18.10
N ASN A 309 -0.23 4.67 17.00
CA ASN A 309 -1.00 4.24 15.84
C ASN A 309 -1.51 2.80 16.01
N ASN A 310 -2.36 2.35 15.08
CA ASN A 310 -2.99 1.02 15.14
C ASN A 310 -2.51 0.09 14.00
N PHE A 311 -1.29 0.29 13.50
CA PHE A 311 -0.72 -0.58 12.47
C PHE A 311 -0.63 -2.02 12.99
N TYR A 312 -1.01 -3.00 12.18
CA TYR A 312 -1.01 -4.40 12.56
C TYR A 312 -1.05 -5.26 11.30
N VAL A 313 -0.26 -6.32 11.25
CA VAL A 313 -0.34 -7.33 10.19
C VAL A 313 -0.96 -8.58 10.81
N ASP A 314 -2.07 -9.03 10.24
CA ASP A 314 -2.77 -10.21 10.74
C ASP A 314 -2.56 -11.37 9.78
N VAL A 315 -1.83 -12.38 10.25
CA VAL A 315 -1.60 -13.65 9.55
C VAL A 315 -2.36 -14.81 10.19
N SER A 316 -3.35 -14.52 11.03
CA SER A 316 -4.17 -15.57 11.67
C SER A 316 -4.92 -16.36 10.60
N GLY A 317 -4.59 -17.65 10.46
CA GLY A 317 -5.22 -18.54 9.48
C GLY A 317 -4.59 -18.52 8.08
N ILE A 318 -3.48 -17.80 7.90
CA ILE A 318 -2.61 -17.89 6.72
C ILE A 318 -1.64 -19.06 6.86
#